data_AF-A0A432HER0-F1
#
_entry.id   AF-A0A432HER0-F1
#
_cell.length_a   1.000
_cell.length_b   1.000
_cell.length_c   1.000
_cell.angle_alpha   90.00
_cell.angle_beta   90.00
_cell.angle_gamma   90.00
#
_symmetry.space_group_name_H-M   'P 1'
#
loop_
_entity.id
_entity.type
_entity.pdbx_description
1 polymer ?
#
loop_
_entity_poly.entity_id
_entity_poly.type
_entity_poly.pdbx_seq_one_letter_code
_entity_poly.pdbx_strand_id
1 'polypeptide(L)'
;LVLCGIKGKSGFYRGEASTDKGDWFMFDVGAATYSATLAAHNLGLGSVIVGLFDAPKAEEILGIPEDKAVVVMLPIGIPEKIPKAPRRKELDEFVYETKYGSKGGS
;
A
#
# COMPACT_ATOMS: atom_id res chain seq x y z
N LEU A 1 8.39 10.54 -2.01
CA LEU A 1 8.96 9.40 -1.25
C LEU A 1 8.90 8.14 -2.11
N VAL A 2 9.82 7.19 -1.90
CA VAL A 2 9.77 5.85 -2.50
C VAL A 2 9.73 4.86 -1.35
N LEU A 3 8.72 3.99 -1.32
CA LEU A 3 8.55 3.02 -0.24
C LEU A 3 8.95 1.64 -0.73
N CYS A 4 9.84 1.01 0.05
CA CYS A 4 10.44 -0.26 -0.28
C CYS A 4 10.07 -1.33 0.75
N GLY A 5 9.83 -2.55 0.27
CA GLY A 5 9.67 -3.75 1.09
C GLY A 5 11.00 -4.48 1.23
N ILE A 6 11.18 -5.22 2.33
CA ILE A 6 12.31 -6.15 2.51
C ILE A 6 11.81 -7.54 2.15
N LYS A 7 12.44 -8.19 1.17
CA LYS A 7 12.09 -9.53 0.71
C LYS A 7 12.46 -10.57 1.77
N GLY A 8 11.66 -11.63 1.90
CA GLY A 8 11.96 -12.77 2.77
C GLY A 8 11.89 -12.47 4.26
N LYS A 9 11.31 -11.32 4.66
CA LYS A 9 11.20 -10.90 6.06
C LYS A 9 9.77 -11.01 6.57
N SER A 10 8.85 -10.28 5.96
CA SER A 10 7.46 -10.23 6.41
C SER A 10 6.75 -11.52 5.98
N GLY A 11 6.11 -12.20 6.93
CA GLY A 11 5.52 -13.51 6.69
C GLY A 11 6.53 -14.66 6.71
N PHE A 12 7.79 -14.42 7.09
CA PHE A 12 8.81 -15.45 7.26
C PHE A 12 9.21 -15.62 8.72
N TYR A 13 9.45 -16.86 9.13
CA TYR A 13 10.00 -17.21 10.43
C TYR A 13 11.15 -18.18 10.22
N ARG A 14 12.35 -17.84 10.73
CA ARG A 14 13.59 -18.62 10.54
C ARG A 14 13.90 -18.94 9.06
N GLY A 15 13.56 -18.03 8.15
CA GLY A 15 13.82 -18.17 6.71
C GLY A 15 12.76 -18.97 5.94
N GLU A 16 11.72 -19.49 6.62
CA GLU A 16 10.63 -20.21 5.99
C GLU A 16 9.35 -19.38 5.98
N ALA A 17 8.60 -19.44 4.88
CA ALA A 17 7.30 -18.81 4.79
C ALA A 17 6.35 -19.40 5.85
N SER A 18 5.83 -18.53 6.72
CA SER A 18 4.94 -18.91 7.82
C SER A 18 3.48 -19.01 7.40
N THR A 19 3.14 -18.60 6.17
CA THR A 19 1.79 -18.70 5.61
C THR A 19 1.85 -19.13 4.14
N ASP A 20 0.70 -19.56 3.61
CA ASP A 20 0.51 -19.91 2.20
C ASP A 20 0.65 -18.73 1.23
N LYS A 21 0.78 -17.50 1.73
CA LYS A 21 0.95 -16.28 0.91
C LYS A 21 2.41 -15.93 0.66
N GLY A 22 3.36 -16.59 1.33
CA GLY A 22 4.78 -16.30 1.18
C GLY A 22 5.14 -14.95 1.81
N ASP A 23 5.56 -14.01 0.97
CA ASP A 23 6.03 -12.70 1.41
C ASP A 23 4.91 -11.69 1.62
N TRP A 24 4.94 -11.01 2.76
CA TRP A 24 3.96 -10.01 3.18
C TRP A 24 4.46 -8.57 3.07
N PHE A 25 5.63 -8.30 2.48
CA PHE A 25 6.16 -6.93 2.45
C PHE A 25 5.18 -5.93 1.82
N MET A 26 4.34 -6.35 0.86
CA MET A 26 3.34 -5.46 0.24
C MET A 26 2.27 -5.01 1.24
N PHE A 27 1.90 -5.87 2.20
CA PHE A 27 0.94 -5.52 3.23
C PHE A 27 1.53 -4.50 4.21
N ASP A 28 2.76 -4.73 4.67
CA ASP A 28 3.48 -3.80 5.55
C ASP A 28 3.71 -2.45 4.88
N VAL A 29 4.17 -2.46 3.62
CA VAL A 29 4.38 -1.22 2.86
C VAL A 29 3.05 -0.53 2.58
N GLY A 30 1.97 -1.27 2.32
CA GLY A 30 0.63 -0.70 2.16
C GLY A 30 0.16 0.04 3.42
N ALA A 31 0.32 -0.58 4.60
CA ALA A 31 -0.01 0.04 5.88
C ALA A 31 0.84 1.30 6.13
N ALA A 32 2.15 1.22 5.91
CA ALA A 32 3.06 2.37 6.05
C ALA A 32 2.71 3.50 5.06
N THR A 33 2.37 3.16 3.82
CA THR A 33 1.94 4.12 2.79
C THR A 33 0.68 4.84 3.26
N TYR A 34 -0.32 4.12 3.75
CA TYR A 34 -1.56 4.73 4.25
C TYR A 34 -1.29 5.66 5.43
N SER A 35 -0.52 5.23 6.42
CA SER A 35 -0.11 6.10 7.53
C SER A 35 0.62 7.36 7.06
N ALA A 36 1.52 7.24 6.08
CA ALA A 36 2.21 8.39 5.49
C ALA A 36 1.25 9.35 4.77
N THR A 37 0.24 8.83 4.05
CA THR A 37 -0.78 9.68 3.39
C THR A 37 -1.64 10.44 4.40
N LEU A 38 -2.01 9.80 5.52
CA LEU A 38 -2.75 10.46 6.60
C LEU A 38 -1.91 11.54 7.28
N ALA A 39 -0.63 11.26 7.52
CA ALA A 39 0.30 12.25 8.10
C ALA A 39 0.48 13.46 7.18
N ALA A 40 0.68 13.25 5.87
CA ALA A 40 0.76 14.31 4.88
C ALA A 40 -0.52 15.16 4.87
N HIS A 41 -1.69 14.53 4.85
CA HIS A 41 -2.98 15.22 4.91
C HIS A 41 -3.13 16.06 6.18
N ASN A 42 -2.73 15.53 7.35
CA ASN A 42 -2.80 16.26 8.62
C ASN A 42 -1.89 17.50 8.65
N LEU A 43 -0.83 17.51 7.84
CA LEU A 43 0.06 18.66 7.63
C LEU A 43 -0.44 19.63 6.53
N GLY A 44 -1.64 19.41 5.98
CA GLY A 44 -2.19 20.21 4.88
C GLY A 44 -1.58 19.91 3.51
N LEU A 45 -0.86 18.79 3.36
CA LEU A 45 -0.23 18.37 2.11
C LEU A 45 -1.12 17.39 1.35
N GLY A 46 -1.04 17.44 0.02
CA GLY A 46 -1.61 16.44 -0.87
C GLY A 46 -0.60 15.32 -1.14
N SER A 47 -1.10 14.11 -1.39
CA SER A 47 -0.28 12.94 -1.74
C SER A 47 -0.97 12.06 -2.78
N VAL A 48 -0.18 11.36 -3.62
CA VAL A 48 -0.70 10.40 -4.62
C VAL A 48 0.02 9.06 -4.47
N ILE A 49 -0.73 7.96 -4.37
CA ILE A 49 -0.18 6.61 -4.37
C ILE A 49 0.05 6.18 -5.82
N VAL A 50 1.32 6.09 -6.26
CA VAL A 50 1.68 5.76 -7.63
C VAL A 50 2.27 4.35 -7.68
N GLY A 51 1.48 3.41 -8.22
CA GLY A 51 1.92 2.04 -8.52
C GLY A 51 2.26 1.79 -10.00
N LEU A 52 1.93 2.74 -10.89
CA LEU A 52 2.17 2.63 -12.32
C LEU A 52 3.51 3.30 -12.69
N PHE A 53 4.60 2.54 -12.61
CA PHE A 53 5.95 2.94 -13.00
C PHE A 53 6.81 1.70 -13.29
N ASP A 54 7.97 1.88 -13.90
CA ASP A 54 8.95 0.81 -14.11
C ASP A 54 9.73 0.58 -12.81
N ALA A 55 9.29 -0.39 -12.00
CA ALA A 55 9.91 -0.69 -10.72
C ALA A 55 11.36 -1.19 -10.84
N PRO A 56 11.71 -2.14 -11.74
CA PRO A 56 13.10 -2.52 -11.98
C PRO A 56 13.99 -1.33 -12.35
N LYS A 57 13.52 -0.42 -13.22
CA LYS A 57 14.30 0.76 -13.59
C LYS A 57 14.44 1.74 -12.43
N ALA A 58 13.40 1.91 -11.62
CA ALA A 58 13.47 2.74 -10.41
C ALA A 58 14.46 2.15 -9.39
N GLU A 59 14.48 0.83 -9.20
CA GLU A 59 15.44 0.13 -8.35
C GLU A 59 16.87 0.36 -8.80
N GLU A 60 17.14 0.25 -10.11
CA GLU A 60 18.46 0.55 -10.70
C GLU A 60 18.89 2.00 -10.43
N ILE A 61 18.02 2.97 -10.75
CA ILE A 61 18.31 4.40 -10.59
C ILE A 61 18.59 4.76 -9.12
N LEU A 62 17.83 4.16 -8.20
CA LEU A 62 17.92 4.44 -6.77
C LEU A 62 18.97 3.58 -6.05
N GLY A 63 19.63 2.65 -6.75
CA GLY A 63 20.63 1.74 -6.17
C GLY A 63 20.03 0.83 -5.10
N ILE A 64 18.81 0.32 -5.32
CA ILE A 64 18.12 -0.54 -4.37
C ILE A 64 18.78 -1.93 -4.37
N PRO A 65 19.20 -2.45 -3.21
CA PRO A 65 19.81 -3.77 -3.13
C PRO A 65 18.80 -4.90 -3.42
N GLU A 66 19.29 -6.06 -3.84
CA GLU A 66 18.48 -7.20 -4.28
C GLU A 66 17.51 -7.73 -3.22
N ASP A 67 17.84 -7.55 -1.93
CA ASP A 67 17.02 -7.96 -0.79
C ASP A 67 15.81 -7.04 -0.54
N LYS A 68 15.63 -6.00 -1.36
CA LYS A 68 14.52 -5.04 -1.26
C LYS A 68 13.77 -4.94 -2.58
N ALA A 69 12.54 -4.47 -2.50
CA ALA A 69 11.68 -4.21 -3.64
C ALA A 69 11.10 -2.80 -3.54
N VAL A 70 11.15 -2.01 -4.61
CA VAL A 70 10.38 -0.77 -4.70
C VAL A 70 8.91 -1.15 -4.93
N VAL A 71 8.04 -0.74 -4.01
CA VAL A 71 6.61 -1.12 -4.05
C VAL A 71 5.77 0.02 -4.59
N VAL A 72 6.02 1.24 -4.12
CA VAL A 72 5.16 2.39 -4.45
C VAL A 72 5.93 3.70 -4.34
N MET A 73 5.60 4.64 -5.23
CA MET A 73 6.04 6.03 -5.13
C MET A 73 4.93 6.88 -4.53
N LEU A 74 5.29 7.79 -3.63
CA LEU A 74 4.38 8.70 -2.96
C LEU A 74 4.86 10.14 -3.15
N PRO A 75 4.50 10.81 -4.27
CA PRO A 75 4.63 12.25 -4.39
C PRO A 75 3.83 12.96 -3.30
N ILE A 76 4.42 13.98 -2.68
CA ILE A 76 3.82 14.78 -1.61
C ILE A 76 4.10 16.26 -1.92
N GLY A 77 3.11 17.14 -1.76
CA GLY A 77 3.29 18.56 -2.01
C GLY A 77 2.09 19.40 -1.59
N ILE A 78 2.16 20.71 -1.84
CA ILE A 78 1.07 21.64 -1.56
C ILE A 78 0.02 21.49 -2.67
N PRO A 79 -1.23 21.14 -2.35
CA PRO A 79 -2.27 20.98 -3.36
C PRO A 79 -2.70 22.35 -3.91
N GLU A 80 -2.69 22.52 -5.23
CA GLU A 80 -3.27 23.71 -5.88
C GLU A 80 -4.81 23.70 -5.75
N LYS A 81 -5.41 22.50 -5.76
CA LYS A 81 -6.86 22.27 -5.67
C LYS A 81 -7.15 21.02 -4.86
N ILE A 82 -8.24 21.05 -4.09
CA ILE A 82 -8.77 19.88 -3.38
C ILE A 82 -9.98 19.36 -4.17
N PRO A 83 -9.85 18.27 -4.95
CA PRO A 83 -10.97 17.72 -5.70
C PRO A 83 -12.00 17.08 -4.76
N LYS A 84 -13.25 16.97 -5.22
CA LYS A 84 -14.25 16.15 -4.52
C LYS A 84 -13.82 14.68 -4.55
N ALA A 85 -13.93 14.01 -3.41
CA ALA A 85 -13.65 12.58 -3.33
C ALA A 85 -14.57 11.80 -4.28
N PRO A 86 -14.06 10.81 -5.03
CA PRO A 86 -14.89 9.97 -5.86
C PRO A 86 -15.81 9.11 -4.98
N ARG A 87 -16.99 8.77 -5.50
CA ARG A 87 -17.95 7.92 -4.79
C ARG A 87 -17.28 6.60 -4.39
N ARG A 88 -17.49 6.19 -3.14
CA ARG A 88 -17.11 4.86 -2.65
C ARG A 88 -18.28 3.90 -2.87
N LYS A 89 -17.97 2.61 -2.96
CA LYS A 89 -18.99 1.56 -2.94
C LYS A 89 -19.74 1.59 -1.63
N GLU A 90 -21.01 1.20 -1.66
CA GLU A 90 -21.78 0.99 -0.44
C GLU A 90 -21.26 -0.22 0.33
N LEU A 91 -21.41 -0.22 1.66
CA LEU A 91 -20.83 -1.26 2.52
C LEU A 91 -21.32 -2.67 2.14
N ASP A 92 -22.60 -2.78 1.77
CA ASP A 92 -23.23 -4.05 1.41
C ASP A 92 -22.73 -4.65 0.08
N GLU A 93 -21.91 -3.92 -0.67
CA GLU A 93 -21.23 -4.43 -1.86
C GLU A 93 -19.99 -5.27 -1.53
N PHE A 94 -19.35 -5.06 -0.38
CA PHE A 94 -18.05 -5.69 -0.05
C PHE A 94 -17.89 -6.14 1.40
N VAL A 95 -18.89 -5.91 2.25
CA VAL A 95 -18.97 -6.43 3.62
C VAL A 95 -19.99 -7.56 3.67
N TYR A 96 -19.57 -8.72 4.14
CA TYR A 96 -20.41 -9.91 4.29
C TYR A 96 -20.31 -10.46 5.71
N GLU A 97 -21.42 -10.97 6.24
CA GLU A 97 -21.46 -11.55 7.58
C GLU A 97 -21.29 -13.07 7.52
N THR A 98 -20.41 -13.61 8.36
CA THR A 98 -20.15 -15.06 8.52
C THR A 98 -19.52 -15.75 7.30
N LYS A 99 -20.04 -15.53 6.09
CA LYS A 99 -19.58 -16.14 4.84
C LYS A 99 -19.60 -15.12 3.70
N TYR A 100 -18.68 -15.27 2.77
CA TYR A 100 -18.62 -14.44 1.56
C TYR A 100 -19.96 -14.48 0.81
N GLY A 101 -20.49 -13.30 0.46
CA GLY A 101 -21.79 -13.15 -0.22
C GLY A 101 -23.03 -13.18 0.69
N SER A 102 -22.89 -13.52 1.97
CA SER A 102 -24.01 -13.47 2.91
C SER A 102 -24.18 -12.05 3.43
N LYS A 103 -25.33 -11.43 3.17
CA LYS A 103 -25.70 -10.14 3.78
C LYS A 103 -26.36 -10.41 5.13
N GLY A 104 -25.94 -9.71 6.18
CA GLY A 104 -26.61 -9.76 7.48
C GLY A 104 -28.07 -9.39 7.32
N GLY A 105 -28.97 -10.20 7.90
CA GLY A 105 -30.37 -9.84 7.98
C GLY A 105 -30.52 -8.70 8.99
N SER A 106 -30.91 -7.52 8.52
CA SER A 106 -31.54 -6.50 9.36
C SER A 106 -32.91 -6.95 9.82
#